data_AF-A0A1W2F0Y4-F1
#
_entry.id   AF-A0A1W2F0Y4-F1
#
_cell.length_a   1.000
_cell.length_b   1.000
_cell.length_c   1.000
_cell.angle_alpha   90.00
_cell.angle_beta   90.00
_cell.angle_gamma   90.00
#
_symmetry.space_group_name_H-M   'P 1'
#
loop_
_entity.id
_entity.type
_entity.pdbx_description
1 polymer ?
#
loop_
_entity_poly.entity_id
_entity_poly.type
_entity_poly.pdbx_seq_one_letter_code
_entity_poly.pdbx_strand_id
1 'polypeptide(L)'
;MLKATKEETEEVREYFEWQAPDLQVTFMQKVYSEAVMNTRHDVWDIHTNKDRWWVITGGTNLYSQEQFPNMDLALTFHLGLMLRIPRTEKQQEGDLNILPFGSVFEKIEEAGTALAQAQNLSDYQAVGVRCRETLLELIGVAQDAAMWTDEPPQRANFRAWAEIICNSLLPGDSNKERRGAIKNSLDSAWTFSNWLTHSKSASWLDAEMAHSLIQHAIGMATSLIVRELRGVPPECPTCGSPHLEPDQGENTELPSILWERPRCTDCGWTGRPVPILDLENGQPIIVREGESSDECSIMTVPLRTIVKPGEPVIKPLKEPEAGPPEHTVYFAYGSNMSTARLRERMPRCEPIGIATLPGHTLRFHKRSIDGSGKCNAFKSGYEDSVLGVLFSFDPAERNKLDKAEGVGSGYVHATVTVINEKGDRRKVLTYLATTDYIDDTLKPYDWYKDFVVAGAKEHNLPADYVGKYIESVEAVADPNEARGNKQRAILEVLRQ
;
A
#
# COMPACT_ATOMS: atom_id res chain seq x y z
N MET A 1 -27.84 14.26 2.91
CA MET A 1 -27.47 12.85 3.17
C MET A 1 -27.03 12.23 1.86
N LEU A 2 -25.85 11.63 1.82
CA LEU A 2 -25.29 11.04 0.62
C LEU A 2 -25.70 9.56 0.54
N LYS A 3 -25.98 9.07 -0.67
CA LYS A 3 -26.19 7.64 -0.91
C LYS A 3 -24.82 6.95 -0.92
N ALA A 4 -24.74 5.78 -0.30
CA ALA A 4 -23.57 4.90 -0.35
C ALA A 4 -24.01 3.52 -0.87
N THR A 5 -23.09 2.86 -1.58
CA THR A 5 -23.24 1.48 -2.03
C THR A 5 -23.12 0.50 -0.86
N LYS A 6 -23.56 -0.75 -1.07
CA LYS A 6 -23.42 -1.79 -0.04
C LYS A 6 -21.94 -2.10 0.20
N GLU A 7 -21.17 -2.14 -0.88
CA GLU A 7 -19.74 -2.38 -0.87
C GLU A 7 -18.97 -1.30 -0.08
N GLU A 8 -19.24 -0.01 -0.33
CA GLU A 8 -18.65 1.09 0.45
C GLU A 8 -19.01 1.01 1.95
N THR A 9 -20.26 0.61 2.24
CA THR A 9 -20.74 0.49 3.62
C THR A 9 -20.03 -0.64 4.37
N GLU A 10 -19.89 -1.80 3.73
CA GLU A 10 -19.19 -2.94 4.31
C GLU A 10 -17.69 -2.68 4.46
N GLU A 11 -17.04 -2.02 3.50
CA GLU A 11 -15.62 -1.67 3.61
C GLU A 11 -15.32 -0.77 4.83
N VAL A 12 -16.16 0.25 5.04
CA VAL A 12 -16.05 1.14 6.20
C VAL A 12 -16.36 0.42 7.51
N ARG A 13 -17.34 -0.50 7.50
CA ARG A 13 -17.69 -1.33 8.67
C ARG A 13 -16.54 -2.27 9.04
N GLU A 14 -16.02 -3.01 8.06
CA GLU A 14 -14.89 -3.92 8.24
C GLU A 14 -13.67 -3.17 8.78
N TYR A 15 -13.39 -1.97 8.26
CA TYR A 15 -12.31 -1.13 8.77
C TYR A 15 -12.54 -0.71 10.23
N PHE A 16 -13.75 -0.24 10.55
CA PHE A 16 -14.09 0.22 11.90
C PHE A 16 -13.99 -0.93 12.92
N GLU A 17 -14.62 -2.07 12.63
CA GLU A 17 -14.61 -3.25 13.53
C GLU A 17 -13.22 -3.88 13.65
N TRP A 18 -12.36 -3.71 12.64
CA TRP A 18 -10.96 -4.11 12.72
C TRP A 18 -10.17 -3.24 13.71
N GLN A 19 -10.38 -1.94 13.68
CA GLN A 19 -9.65 -0.98 14.52
C GLN A 19 -10.23 -0.84 15.92
N ALA A 20 -11.53 -1.06 16.09
CA ALA A 20 -12.21 -1.00 17.37
C ALA A 20 -12.98 -2.32 17.63
N PRO A 21 -12.28 -3.44 17.84
CA PRO A 21 -12.88 -4.77 17.94
C PRO A 21 -13.79 -4.95 19.17
N ASP A 22 -13.72 -4.05 20.15
CA ASP A 22 -14.58 -4.04 21.34
C ASP A 22 -15.86 -3.20 21.18
N LEU A 23 -16.03 -2.52 20.04
CA LEU A 23 -17.18 -1.69 19.71
C LEU A 23 -18.04 -2.34 18.63
N GLN A 24 -19.36 -2.27 18.82
CA GLN A 24 -20.33 -2.80 17.84
C GLN A 24 -21.05 -1.66 17.14
N VAL A 25 -21.00 -1.62 15.81
CA VAL A 25 -21.68 -0.59 15.00
C VAL A 25 -23.20 -0.82 15.04
N THR A 26 -23.93 0.13 15.61
CA THR A 26 -25.40 0.13 15.67
C THR A 26 -26.02 0.91 14.50
N PHE A 27 -25.32 1.95 14.03
CA PHE A 27 -25.74 2.78 12.91
C PHE A 27 -24.52 3.36 12.19
N MET A 28 -24.60 3.51 10.87
CA MET A 28 -23.57 4.20 10.09
C MET A 28 -24.18 4.92 8.90
N GLN A 29 -23.64 6.11 8.58
CA GLN A 29 -24.13 6.91 7.47
C GLN A 29 -23.03 7.78 6.86
N LYS A 30 -22.94 7.79 5.53
CA LYS A 30 -22.11 8.75 4.76
C LYS A 30 -22.75 10.13 4.81
N VAL A 31 -22.08 11.07 5.47
CA VAL A 31 -22.60 12.42 5.72
C VAL A 31 -22.02 13.47 4.77
N TYR A 32 -20.76 13.30 4.34
CA TYR A 32 -20.06 14.27 3.51
C TYR A 32 -19.02 13.60 2.60
N SER A 33 -18.60 14.29 1.55
CA SER A 33 -17.65 13.78 0.55
C SER A 33 -16.95 14.95 -0.12
N GLU A 34 -15.62 14.95 -0.12
CA GLU A 34 -14.79 16.00 -0.70
C GLU A 34 -13.56 15.40 -1.38
N ALA A 35 -13.18 15.94 -2.54
CA ALA A 35 -11.99 15.51 -3.27
C ALA A 35 -10.86 16.52 -3.08
N VAL A 36 -9.70 16.06 -2.63
CA VAL A 36 -8.50 16.88 -2.40
C VAL A 36 -7.30 16.18 -3.02
N MET A 37 -6.54 16.89 -3.87
CA MET A 37 -5.34 16.37 -4.56
C MET A 37 -5.53 14.98 -5.20
N ASN A 38 -6.60 14.82 -5.99
CA ASN A 38 -7.00 13.58 -6.68
C ASN A 38 -7.47 12.42 -5.81
N THR A 39 -7.55 12.59 -4.49
CA THR A 39 -8.10 11.57 -3.57
C THR A 39 -9.46 12.03 -3.04
N ARG A 40 -10.45 11.15 -3.13
CA ARG A 40 -11.79 11.36 -2.57
C ARG A 40 -11.81 10.94 -1.10
N HIS A 41 -12.28 11.85 -0.24
CA HIS A 41 -12.43 11.65 1.19
C HIS A 41 -13.92 11.65 1.53
N ASP A 42 -14.43 10.50 1.95
CA ASP A 42 -15.82 10.33 2.36
C ASP A 42 -15.90 10.27 3.87
N VAL A 43 -16.75 11.11 4.45
CA VAL A 43 -16.95 11.18 5.91
C VAL A 43 -18.20 10.42 6.30
N TRP A 44 -18.04 9.52 7.26
CA TRP A 44 -19.07 8.65 7.81
C TRP A 44 -19.29 8.95 9.29
N ASP A 45 -20.55 9.13 9.66
CA ASP A 45 -21.01 9.17 11.06
C ASP A 45 -21.32 7.75 11.50
N ILE A 46 -20.58 7.23 12.48
CA ILE A 46 -20.76 5.87 13.02
C ILE A 46 -21.17 5.96 14.48
N HIS A 47 -22.25 5.25 14.82
CA HIS A 47 -22.72 5.11 16.19
C HIS A 47 -22.46 3.68 16.63
N THR A 48 -21.94 3.52 17.83
CA THR A 48 -21.65 2.22 18.41
C THR A 48 -22.60 1.93 19.57
N ASN A 49 -22.35 0.82 20.27
CA ASN A 49 -22.98 0.49 21.55
C ASN A 49 -22.50 1.37 22.72
N LYS A 50 -21.40 2.12 22.57
CA LYS A 50 -20.82 2.94 23.65
C LYS A 50 -20.76 4.43 23.32
N ASP A 51 -20.43 4.77 22.07
CA ASP A 51 -19.99 6.11 21.68
C ASP A 51 -20.19 6.39 20.17
N ARG A 52 -19.65 7.52 19.67
CA ARG A 52 -19.80 7.98 18.29
C ARG A 52 -18.47 8.38 17.68
N TRP A 53 -18.33 8.11 16.39
CA TRP A 53 -17.08 8.25 15.65
C TRP A 53 -17.31 8.87 14.27
N TRP A 54 -16.30 9.58 13.78
CA TRP A 54 -16.14 9.86 12.36
C TRP A 54 -15.20 8.82 11.75
N VAL A 55 -15.58 8.25 10.62
CA VAL A 55 -14.63 7.54 9.74
C VAL A 55 -14.49 8.32 8.45
N ILE A 56 -13.25 8.63 8.09
CA ILE A 56 -12.94 9.41 6.88
C ILE A 56 -12.09 8.55 5.95
N THR A 57 -12.55 8.31 4.73
CA THR A 57 -11.85 7.52 3.70
C THR A 57 -10.81 8.37 2.93
N GLY A 58 -10.05 7.76 2.02
CA GLY A 58 -8.93 8.44 1.32
C GLY A 58 -7.58 8.29 2.04
N GLY A 59 -7.40 7.15 2.71
CA GLY A 59 -6.37 6.92 3.74
C GLY A 59 -7.05 6.61 5.07
N THR A 60 -8.01 5.67 5.03
CA THR A 60 -9.10 5.51 6.00
C THR A 60 -8.63 5.58 7.44
N ASN A 61 -9.26 6.45 8.25
CA ASN A 61 -8.94 6.66 9.66
C ASN A 61 -10.21 6.98 10.48
N LEU A 62 -10.10 6.83 11.81
CA LEU A 62 -11.19 7.03 12.76
C LEU A 62 -10.88 8.12 13.78
N TYR A 63 -11.91 8.91 14.08
CA TYR A 63 -11.83 10.08 14.93
C TYR A 63 -13.00 10.06 15.91
N SER A 64 -12.70 10.00 17.21
CA SER A 64 -13.75 10.05 18.24
C SER A 64 -14.47 11.39 18.17
N GLN A 65 -15.80 11.39 18.21
CA GLN A 65 -16.58 12.63 18.27
C GLN A 65 -16.39 13.39 19.59
N GLU A 66 -15.87 12.73 20.63
CA GLU A 66 -15.49 13.40 21.87
C GLU A 66 -14.28 14.32 21.67
N GLN A 67 -13.29 13.87 20.89
CA GLN A 67 -12.10 14.66 20.55
C GLN A 67 -12.35 15.60 19.36
N PHE A 68 -13.17 15.17 18.41
CA PHE A 68 -13.51 15.90 17.20
C PHE A 68 -15.04 16.14 17.14
N PRO A 69 -15.57 17.11 17.90
CA PRO A 69 -17.01 17.32 18.01
C PRO A 69 -17.66 17.82 16.71
N ASN A 70 -16.85 18.32 15.76
CA ASN A 70 -17.29 18.73 14.43
C ASN A 70 -16.58 17.89 13.36
N MET A 71 -17.36 17.47 12.36
CA MET A 71 -16.93 16.87 11.11
C MET A 71 -15.84 17.69 10.41
N ASP A 72 -16.00 19.01 10.30
CA ASP A 72 -15.04 19.86 9.59
C ASP A 72 -13.65 19.84 10.25
N LEU A 73 -13.63 19.75 11.58
CA LEU A 73 -12.40 19.66 12.36
C LEU A 73 -11.72 18.30 12.14
N ALA A 74 -12.49 17.21 12.14
CA ALA A 74 -11.99 15.87 11.85
C ALA A 74 -11.42 15.79 10.43
N LEU A 75 -12.15 16.33 9.44
CA LEU A 75 -11.74 16.33 8.03
C LEU A 75 -10.48 17.15 7.79
N THR A 76 -10.41 18.37 8.35
CA THR A 76 -9.22 19.23 8.21
C THR A 76 -7.98 18.55 8.79
N PHE A 77 -8.11 17.92 9.96
CA PHE A 77 -7.02 17.18 10.59
C PHE A 77 -6.62 15.94 9.78
N HIS A 78 -7.61 15.18 9.28
CA HIS A 78 -7.38 14.01 8.42
C HIS A 78 -6.60 14.38 7.17
N LEU A 79 -7.04 15.42 6.45
CA LEU A 79 -6.35 15.91 5.26
C LEU A 79 -4.91 16.33 5.59
N GLY A 80 -4.71 17.04 6.70
CA GLY A 80 -3.37 17.41 7.17
C GLY A 80 -2.48 16.20 7.50
N LEU A 81 -3.04 15.12 8.04
CA LEU A 81 -2.32 13.86 8.26
C LEU A 81 -2.01 13.15 6.94
N MET A 82 -2.96 13.05 6.03
CA MET A 82 -2.78 12.35 4.75
C MET A 82 -1.72 13.02 3.88
N LEU A 83 -1.57 14.35 3.99
CA LEU A 83 -0.50 15.10 3.35
C LEU A 83 0.89 14.86 3.97
N ARG A 84 0.96 14.32 5.20
CA ARG A 84 2.21 14.13 5.96
C ARG A 84 2.69 12.68 6.05
N ILE A 85 1.80 11.72 5.80
CA ILE A 85 2.17 10.30 5.75
C ILE A 85 3.04 10.11 4.50
N PRO A 86 4.28 9.60 4.64
CA PRO A 86 5.11 9.29 3.49
C PRO A 86 4.34 8.32 2.60
N ARG A 87 4.16 8.69 1.34
CA ARG A 87 3.67 7.80 0.29
C ARG A 87 4.60 6.56 0.26
N THR A 88 4.03 5.36 0.17
CA THR A 88 4.81 4.10 0.08
C THR A 88 5.87 4.19 -1.02
N GLU A 89 6.99 3.46 -0.93
CA GLU A 89 8.04 3.42 -1.97
C GLU A 89 7.50 3.25 -3.40
N LYS A 90 6.43 2.45 -3.59
CA LYS A 90 5.72 2.30 -4.88
C LYS A 90 5.00 3.54 -5.40
N GLN A 91 4.61 4.46 -4.52
CA GLN A 91 4.07 5.78 -4.88
C GLN A 91 5.20 6.80 -5.07
N GLN A 92 6.37 6.61 -4.44
CA GLN A 92 7.59 7.37 -4.73
C GLN A 92 8.22 7.00 -6.09
N GLU A 93 8.03 5.76 -6.57
CA GLU A 93 8.47 5.33 -7.92
C GLU A 93 7.77 6.11 -9.06
N GLY A 94 6.57 6.65 -8.83
CA GLY A 94 5.88 7.54 -9.76
C GLY A 94 6.36 9.00 -9.72
N ASP A 95 7.09 9.37 -8.66
CA ASP A 95 7.64 10.71 -8.39
C ASP A 95 9.16 10.75 -8.67
N LEU A 96 9.71 9.76 -9.38
CA LEU A 96 11.12 9.74 -9.76
C LEU A 96 11.40 10.84 -10.79
N ASN A 97 11.88 11.98 -10.28
CA ASN A 97 12.52 13.02 -11.06
C ASN A 97 13.68 12.42 -11.85
N ILE A 98 13.44 12.22 -13.15
CA ILE A 98 14.49 11.84 -14.08
C ILE A 98 15.43 13.02 -14.13
N LEU A 99 16.68 12.86 -13.66
CA LEU A 99 17.67 13.92 -13.44
C LEU A 99 17.70 15.10 -14.44
N PRO A 100 17.54 14.93 -15.77
CA PRO A 100 17.46 16.10 -16.66
C PRO A 100 16.17 16.93 -16.48
N PHE A 101 15.03 16.32 -16.17
CA PHE A 101 13.70 16.96 -16.19
C PHE A 101 13.18 17.43 -14.82
N GLY A 102 13.97 17.32 -13.74
CA GLY A 102 13.54 17.75 -12.40
C GLY A 102 13.01 19.20 -12.37
N SER A 103 13.74 20.13 -13.01
CA SER A 103 13.32 21.54 -13.11
C SER A 103 11.99 21.73 -13.87
N VAL A 104 11.66 20.82 -14.80
CA VAL A 104 10.40 20.86 -15.54
C VAL A 104 9.24 20.45 -14.62
N PHE A 105 9.42 19.38 -13.84
CA PHE A 105 8.41 18.92 -12.89
C PHE A 105 8.18 19.93 -11.76
N GLU A 106 9.23 20.53 -11.23
CA GLU A 106 9.13 21.65 -10.27
C GLU A 106 8.28 22.79 -10.83
N LYS A 107 8.50 23.20 -12.09
CA LYS A 107 7.70 24.25 -12.74
C LYS A 107 6.24 23.84 -12.98
N ILE A 108 5.95 22.56 -13.26
CA ILE A 108 4.57 22.04 -13.33
C ILE A 108 3.87 22.20 -11.98
N GLU A 109 4.56 21.86 -10.89
CA GLU A 109 4.03 21.99 -9.53
C GLU A 109 3.81 23.46 -9.19
N GLU A 110 4.77 24.35 -9.45
CA GLU A 110 4.61 25.79 -9.24
C GLU A 110 3.42 26.37 -10.01
N ALA A 111 3.21 25.93 -11.27
CA ALA A 111 2.05 26.33 -12.06
C ALA A 111 0.73 25.84 -11.42
N GLY A 112 0.73 24.63 -10.84
CA GLY A 112 -0.41 24.07 -10.10
C GLY A 112 -0.70 24.82 -8.80
N THR A 113 0.33 25.17 -8.03
CA THR A 113 0.19 26.01 -6.84
C THR A 113 -0.37 27.39 -7.19
N ALA A 114 0.11 28.00 -8.28
CA ALA A 114 -0.41 29.28 -8.76
C ALA A 114 -1.88 29.17 -9.16
N LEU A 115 -2.28 28.09 -9.84
CA LEU A 115 -3.68 27.82 -10.19
C LEU A 115 -4.58 27.69 -8.94
N ALA A 116 -4.12 26.96 -7.91
CA ALA A 116 -4.87 26.79 -6.67
C ALA A 116 -5.10 28.11 -5.92
N GLN A 117 -4.23 29.10 -6.10
CA GLN A 117 -4.31 30.42 -5.48
C GLN A 117 -4.99 31.48 -6.35
N ALA A 118 -5.29 31.17 -7.62
CA ALA A 118 -5.82 32.14 -8.58
C ALA A 118 -7.28 32.52 -8.28
N GLN A 119 -7.55 33.83 -8.16
CA GLN A 119 -8.88 34.36 -7.82
C GLN A 119 -9.42 35.35 -8.88
N ASN A 120 -8.57 35.86 -9.75
CA ASN A 120 -8.92 36.91 -10.70
C ASN A 120 -8.25 36.73 -12.07
N LEU A 121 -8.64 37.57 -13.03
CA LEU A 121 -8.14 37.53 -14.40
C LEU A 121 -6.61 37.62 -14.51
N SER A 122 -5.96 38.49 -13.73
CA SER A 122 -4.51 38.61 -13.75
C SER A 122 -3.82 37.34 -13.24
N ASP A 123 -4.43 36.65 -12.27
CA ASP A 123 -3.89 35.38 -11.77
C ASP A 123 -4.01 34.29 -12.84
N TYR A 124 -5.14 34.20 -13.56
CA TYR A 124 -5.31 33.24 -14.66
C TYR A 124 -4.30 33.48 -15.80
N GLN A 125 -4.05 34.74 -16.14
CA GLN A 125 -3.01 35.11 -17.10
C GLN A 125 -1.62 34.70 -16.61
N ALA A 126 -1.32 34.86 -15.32
CA ALA A 126 -0.06 34.44 -14.71
C ALA A 126 0.13 32.92 -14.75
N VAL A 127 -0.94 32.14 -14.54
CA VAL A 127 -0.91 30.68 -14.75
C VAL A 127 -0.55 30.35 -16.20
N GLY A 128 -1.11 31.07 -17.18
CA GLY A 128 -0.73 30.95 -18.58
C GLY A 128 0.76 31.20 -18.84
N VAL A 129 1.36 32.21 -18.18
CA VAL A 129 2.78 32.53 -18.31
C VAL A 129 3.62 31.38 -17.78
N ARG A 130 3.33 30.89 -16.57
CA ARG A 130 4.00 29.74 -15.96
C ARG A 130 3.92 28.49 -16.82
N CYS A 131 2.74 28.22 -17.40
CA CYS A 131 2.56 27.09 -18.30
C CYS A 131 3.46 27.17 -19.55
N ARG A 132 3.54 28.35 -20.15
CA ARG A 132 4.42 28.61 -21.30
C ARG A 132 5.90 28.46 -20.95
N GLU A 133 6.31 28.98 -19.80
CA GLU A 133 7.70 28.87 -19.31
C GLU A 133 8.07 27.41 -19.01
N THR A 134 7.13 26.61 -18.51
CA THR A 134 7.33 25.18 -18.28
C THR A 134 7.58 24.42 -19.59
N LEU A 135 6.83 24.74 -20.64
CA LEU A 135 7.06 24.16 -21.98
C LEU A 135 8.42 24.57 -22.57
N LEU A 136 8.88 25.80 -22.31
CA LEU A 136 10.23 26.22 -22.69
C LEU A 136 11.31 25.49 -21.88
N GLU A 137 11.08 25.26 -20.59
CA GLU A 137 11.99 24.49 -19.74
C GLU A 137 12.15 23.06 -20.28
N LEU A 138 11.05 22.39 -20.64
CA LEU A 138 11.08 21.05 -21.26
C LEU A 138 12.01 21.02 -22.48
N ILE A 139 11.86 21.99 -23.37
CA ILE A 139 12.66 22.10 -24.58
C ILE A 139 14.11 22.46 -24.25
N GLY A 140 14.35 23.34 -23.26
CA GLY A 140 15.69 23.71 -22.81
C GLY A 140 16.46 22.50 -22.29
N VAL A 141 15.84 21.72 -21.40
CA VAL A 141 16.38 20.45 -20.89
C VAL A 141 16.66 19.49 -22.05
N ALA A 142 15.71 19.31 -22.96
CA ALA A 142 15.90 18.42 -24.11
C ALA A 142 17.07 18.87 -25.01
N GLN A 143 17.20 20.18 -25.29
CA GLN A 143 18.30 20.76 -26.06
C GLN A 143 19.67 20.50 -25.42
N ASP A 144 19.74 20.55 -24.09
CA ASP A 144 21.01 20.36 -23.38
C ASP A 144 21.35 18.87 -23.20
N ALA A 145 20.36 17.99 -23.30
CA ALA A 145 20.53 16.56 -23.14
C ALA A 145 21.11 15.85 -24.38
N ALA A 146 20.88 16.37 -25.59
CA ALA A 146 21.35 15.75 -26.84
C ALA A 146 21.49 16.75 -27.99
N MET A 147 22.28 16.37 -29.00
CA MET A 147 22.37 17.10 -30.27
C MET A 147 21.31 16.58 -31.25
N TRP A 148 20.34 17.42 -31.58
CA TRP A 148 19.16 17.03 -32.39
C TRP A 148 19.23 17.44 -33.87
N THR A 149 20.01 18.46 -34.19
CA THR A 149 20.14 19.02 -35.54
C THR A 149 21.48 19.76 -35.67
N ASP A 150 22.05 19.76 -36.88
CA ASP A 150 23.26 20.53 -37.20
C ASP A 150 22.96 22.03 -37.42
N GLU A 151 21.70 22.37 -37.72
CA GLU A 151 21.24 23.75 -37.94
C GLU A 151 20.14 24.11 -36.91
N PRO A 152 20.53 24.48 -35.67
CA PRO A 152 19.57 24.74 -34.61
C PRO A 152 18.80 26.05 -34.82
N PRO A 153 17.47 26.07 -34.66
CA PRO A 153 16.71 27.31 -34.61
C PRO A 153 16.99 28.10 -33.31
N GLN A 154 16.45 29.31 -33.20
CA GLN A 154 16.55 30.10 -31.96
C GLN A 154 16.09 29.27 -30.75
N ARG A 155 16.85 29.27 -29.64
CA ARG A 155 16.58 28.41 -28.47
C ARG A 155 15.16 28.57 -27.92
N ALA A 156 14.61 29.79 -27.94
CA ALA A 156 13.26 30.09 -27.47
C ALA A 156 12.13 29.71 -28.46
N ASN A 157 12.46 29.22 -29.66
CA ASN A 157 11.47 28.83 -30.66
C ASN A 157 10.91 27.43 -30.36
N PHE A 158 9.97 27.38 -29.41
CA PHE A 158 9.35 26.16 -28.93
C PHE A 158 8.84 25.25 -30.06
N ARG A 159 8.06 25.79 -31.01
CA ARG A 159 7.43 24.99 -32.08
C ARG A 159 8.46 24.32 -32.99
N ALA A 160 9.49 25.06 -33.40
CA ALA A 160 10.54 24.52 -34.25
C ALA A 160 11.32 23.40 -33.52
N TRP A 161 11.64 23.61 -32.25
CA TRP A 161 12.32 22.60 -31.44
C TRP A 161 11.45 21.36 -31.17
N ALA A 162 10.18 21.55 -30.82
CA ALA A 162 9.24 20.45 -30.63
C ALA A 162 9.13 19.58 -31.90
N GLU A 163 9.12 20.20 -33.08
CA GLU A 163 9.12 19.50 -34.35
C GLU A 163 10.42 18.70 -34.58
N ILE A 164 11.58 19.32 -34.39
CA ILE A 164 12.89 18.68 -34.57
C ILE A 164 13.04 17.47 -33.63
N ILE A 165 12.78 17.68 -32.34
CA ILE A 165 12.91 16.63 -31.30
C ILE A 165 11.95 15.48 -31.59
N CYS A 166 10.67 15.76 -31.86
CA CYS A 166 9.70 14.70 -32.15
C CYS A 166 10.01 13.92 -33.43
N ASN A 167 10.57 14.56 -34.47
CA ASN A 167 11.00 13.88 -35.69
C ASN A 167 12.23 13.00 -35.45
N SER A 168 13.16 13.42 -34.61
CA SER A 168 14.33 12.65 -34.24
C SER A 168 14.00 11.44 -33.37
N LEU A 169 13.10 11.60 -32.38
CA LEU A 169 12.68 10.53 -31.46
C LEU A 169 11.89 9.42 -32.13
N LEU A 170 11.14 9.78 -33.18
CA LEU A 170 10.21 8.87 -33.85
C LEU A 170 10.42 8.94 -35.37
N PRO A 171 11.55 8.45 -35.90
CA PRO A 171 11.83 8.50 -37.32
C PRO A 171 10.94 7.52 -38.09
N GLY A 172 10.83 7.76 -39.40
CA GLY A 172 10.11 6.90 -40.34
C GLY A 172 8.58 7.06 -40.36
N ASP A 173 7.97 6.43 -41.37
CA ASP A 173 6.54 6.52 -41.63
C ASP A 173 5.69 5.68 -40.67
N SER A 174 6.22 4.57 -40.15
CA SER A 174 5.54 3.71 -39.19
C SER A 174 5.23 4.43 -37.86
N ASN A 175 5.95 5.51 -37.54
CA ASN A 175 5.74 6.31 -36.34
C ASN A 175 4.92 7.59 -36.57
N LYS A 176 4.37 7.78 -37.78
CA LYS A 176 3.63 9.02 -38.15
C LYS A 176 2.53 9.39 -37.14
N GLU A 177 1.71 8.42 -36.74
CA GLU A 177 0.58 8.66 -35.82
C GLU A 177 1.07 8.97 -34.40
N ARG A 178 2.08 8.24 -33.90
CA ARG A 178 2.68 8.48 -32.58
C ARG A 178 3.31 9.87 -32.51
N ARG A 179 4.05 10.23 -33.55
CA ARG A 179 4.69 11.55 -33.68
C ARG A 179 3.66 12.66 -33.80
N GLY A 180 2.57 12.42 -34.55
CA GLY A 180 1.45 13.35 -34.68
C GLY A 180 0.78 13.64 -33.33
N ALA A 181 0.49 12.61 -32.53
CA ALA A 181 -0.13 12.77 -31.22
C ALA A 181 0.67 13.71 -30.31
N ILE A 182 1.99 13.53 -30.24
CA ILE A 182 2.85 14.31 -29.34
C ILE A 182 3.02 15.74 -29.86
N LYS A 183 3.28 15.92 -31.16
CA LYS A 183 3.38 17.25 -31.77
C LYS A 183 2.08 18.05 -31.55
N ASN A 184 0.92 17.41 -31.75
CA ASN A 184 -0.36 18.07 -31.60
C ASN A 184 -0.65 18.44 -30.14
N SER A 185 -0.30 17.59 -29.18
CA SER A 185 -0.45 17.92 -27.75
C SER A 185 0.46 19.06 -27.32
N LEU A 186 1.74 19.05 -27.74
CA LEU A 186 2.68 20.14 -27.46
C LEU A 186 2.23 21.46 -28.10
N ASP A 187 1.77 21.43 -29.36
CA ASP A 187 1.28 22.62 -30.05
C ASP A 187 -0.03 23.15 -29.44
N SER A 188 -0.94 22.26 -29.05
CA SER A 188 -2.19 22.65 -28.38
C SER A 188 -1.89 23.30 -27.03
N ALA A 189 -1.02 22.69 -26.22
CA ALA A 189 -0.58 23.25 -24.94
C ALA A 189 0.06 24.63 -25.13
N TRP A 190 1.00 24.76 -26.06
CA TRP A 190 1.67 26.03 -26.36
C TRP A 190 0.70 27.12 -26.82
N THR A 191 -0.18 26.78 -27.76
CA THR A 191 -1.15 27.74 -28.32
C THR A 191 -2.13 28.19 -27.25
N PHE A 192 -2.63 27.26 -26.45
CA PHE A 192 -3.61 27.54 -25.42
C PHE A 192 -3.03 28.37 -24.27
N SER A 193 -1.82 28.03 -23.78
CA SER A 193 -1.14 28.84 -22.76
C SER A 193 -0.85 30.26 -23.25
N ASN A 194 -0.42 30.44 -24.51
CA ASN A 194 -0.19 31.78 -25.08
C ASN A 194 -1.48 32.59 -25.26
N TRP A 195 -2.60 31.93 -25.57
CA TRP A 195 -3.87 32.62 -25.60
C TRP A 195 -4.27 33.08 -24.19
N LEU A 196 -4.11 32.20 -23.20
CA LEU A 196 -4.45 32.50 -21.81
C LEU A 196 -3.67 33.70 -21.27
N THR A 197 -2.38 33.85 -21.61
CA THR A 197 -1.57 35.00 -21.18
C THR A 197 -2.07 36.36 -21.66
N HIS A 198 -2.88 36.39 -22.72
CA HIS A 198 -3.35 37.63 -23.34
C HIS A 198 -4.88 37.78 -23.31
N SER A 199 -5.60 36.77 -22.84
CA SER A 199 -7.05 36.75 -22.81
C SER A 199 -7.60 37.78 -21.83
N LYS A 200 -8.55 38.60 -22.27
CA LYS A 200 -9.23 39.61 -21.43
C LYS A 200 -10.47 39.07 -20.72
N SER A 201 -10.85 37.83 -21.00
CA SER A 201 -12.06 37.19 -20.52
C SER A 201 -11.80 35.76 -20.06
N ALA A 202 -10.57 35.45 -19.66
CA ALA A 202 -10.22 34.15 -19.13
C ALA A 202 -10.89 33.90 -17.79
N SER A 203 -11.19 32.63 -17.55
CA SER A 203 -11.80 32.09 -16.35
C SER A 203 -10.86 31.09 -15.66
N TRP A 204 -11.24 30.67 -14.46
CA TRP A 204 -10.52 29.61 -13.75
C TRP A 204 -10.48 28.30 -14.55
N LEU A 205 -11.56 27.96 -15.27
CA LEU A 205 -11.61 26.78 -16.14
C LEU A 205 -10.57 26.83 -17.26
N ASP A 206 -10.30 28.02 -17.78
CA ASP A 206 -9.24 28.20 -18.78
C ASP A 206 -7.86 27.98 -18.17
N ALA A 207 -7.63 28.46 -16.95
CA ALA A 207 -6.36 28.24 -16.24
C ALA A 207 -6.15 26.76 -15.88
N GLU A 208 -7.19 26.07 -15.42
CA GLU A 208 -7.19 24.64 -15.14
C GLU A 208 -6.92 23.81 -16.41
N MET A 209 -7.57 24.17 -17.52
CA MET A 209 -7.35 23.50 -18.80
C MET A 209 -5.93 23.72 -19.33
N ALA A 210 -5.37 24.92 -19.18
CA ALA A 210 -3.98 25.19 -19.55
C ALA A 210 -3.01 24.32 -18.74
N HIS A 211 -3.21 24.22 -17.42
CA HIS A 211 -2.40 23.38 -16.54
C HIS A 211 -2.49 21.89 -16.91
N SER A 212 -3.70 21.39 -17.14
CA SER A 212 -3.93 19.99 -17.56
C SER A 212 -3.29 19.67 -18.91
N LEU A 213 -3.38 20.60 -19.89
CA LEU A 213 -2.78 20.44 -21.21
C LEU A 213 -1.26 20.35 -21.14
N ILE A 214 -0.60 21.19 -20.33
CA ILE A 214 0.86 21.09 -20.18
C ILE A 214 1.27 19.79 -19.50
N GLN A 215 0.56 19.34 -18.46
CA GLN A 215 0.88 18.09 -17.77
C GLN A 215 0.82 16.90 -18.73
N HIS A 216 -0.24 16.83 -19.53
CA HIS A 216 -0.40 15.79 -20.53
C HIS A 216 0.69 15.85 -21.62
N ALA A 217 0.94 17.04 -22.19
CA ALA A 217 1.92 17.20 -23.26
C ALA A 217 3.35 16.92 -22.80
N ILE A 218 3.73 17.42 -21.62
CA ILE A 218 5.04 17.19 -21.01
C ILE A 218 5.21 15.71 -20.65
N GLY A 219 4.21 15.10 -20.01
CA GLY A 219 4.27 13.68 -19.65
C GLY A 219 4.57 12.78 -20.85
N MET A 220 3.86 12.98 -21.97
CA MET A 220 4.11 12.22 -23.20
C MET A 220 5.49 12.47 -23.81
N ALA A 221 5.96 13.73 -23.83
CA ALA A 221 7.25 14.09 -24.40
C ALA A 221 8.41 13.55 -23.56
N THR A 222 8.35 13.72 -22.23
CA THR A 222 9.37 13.27 -21.29
C THR A 222 9.57 11.76 -21.38
N SER A 223 8.51 10.95 -21.44
CA SER A 223 8.65 9.50 -21.57
C SER A 223 9.46 9.07 -22.80
N LEU A 224 9.29 9.76 -23.94
CA LEU A 224 10.06 9.45 -25.16
C LEU A 224 11.48 10.01 -25.13
N ILE A 225 11.66 11.25 -24.67
CA ILE A 225 13.00 11.83 -24.59
C ILE A 225 13.86 11.01 -23.64
N VAL A 226 13.29 10.59 -22.51
CA VAL A 226 13.97 9.71 -21.56
C VAL A 226 14.31 8.39 -22.21
N ARG A 227 13.37 7.73 -22.89
CA ARG A 227 13.66 6.48 -23.60
C ARG A 227 14.87 6.58 -24.54
N GLU A 228 14.97 7.69 -25.29
CA GLU A 228 16.09 7.96 -26.19
C GLU A 228 17.39 8.24 -25.44
N LEU A 229 17.36 9.07 -24.40
CA LEU A 229 18.53 9.36 -23.56
C LEU A 229 19.05 8.10 -22.85
N ARG A 230 18.14 7.17 -22.51
CA ARG A 230 18.47 5.85 -21.95
C ARG A 230 18.97 4.86 -23.02
N GLY A 231 18.93 5.22 -24.31
CA GLY A 231 19.37 4.37 -25.42
C GLY A 231 18.57 3.08 -25.56
N VAL A 232 17.28 3.09 -25.17
CA VAL A 232 16.44 1.88 -25.15
C VAL A 232 15.95 1.59 -26.57
N PRO A 233 16.33 0.44 -27.16
CA PRO A 233 15.94 0.11 -28.52
C PRO A 233 14.41 -0.09 -28.65
N PRO A 234 13.85 -0.03 -29.88
CA PRO A 234 12.43 -0.30 -30.12
C PRO A 234 12.04 -1.73 -29.74
N GLU A 235 12.94 -2.67 -29.98
CA GLU A 235 12.81 -4.10 -29.72
C GLU A 235 14.14 -4.63 -29.16
N CYS A 236 14.10 -5.74 -28.44
CA CYS A 236 15.27 -6.40 -27.91
C CYS A 236 16.22 -6.81 -29.06
N PRO A 237 17.49 -6.36 -29.06
CA PRO A 237 18.42 -6.68 -30.14
C PRO A 237 18.75 -8.18 -30.23
N THR A 238 18.57 -8.92 -29.14
CA THR A 238 18.82 -10.37 -29.10
C THR A 238 17.67 -11.21 -29.65
N CYS A 239 16.42 -10.93 -29.26
CA CYS A 239 15.26 -11.79 -29.59
C CYS A 239 14.14 -11.10 -30.38
N GLY A 240 14.25 -9.80 -30.67
CA GLY A 240 13.22 -9.02 -31.34
C GLY A 240 11.96 -8.77 -30.49
N SER A 241 11.95 -9.14 -29.21
CA SER A 241 10.80 -8.88 -28.34
C SER A 241 10.62 -7.38 -28.07
N PRO A 242 9.39 -6.85 -28.13
CA PRO A 242 9.09 -5.49 -27.71
C PRO A 242 9.03 -5.32 -26.17
N HIS A 243 9.11 -6.40 -25.40
CA HIS A 243 9.00 -6.37 -23.94
C HIS A 243 10.33 -6.01 -23.26
N LEU A 244 10.61 -4.71 -23.25
CA LEU A 244 11.73 -4.11 -22.53
C LEU A 244 11.18 -3.37 -21.30
N GLU A 245 11.60 -3.80 -20.11
CA GLU A 245 11.25 -3.19 -18.83
C GLU A 245 12.47 -2.51 -18.19
N PRO A 246 12.28 -1.45 -17.40
CA PRO A 246 13.37 -0.85 -16.63
C PRO A 246 13.84 -1.79 -15.50
N ASP A 247 15.16 -1.94 -15.37
CA ASP A 247 15.85 -2.69 -14.31
C ASP A 247 16.74 -1.69 -13.55
N GLN A 248 16.42 -1.45 -12.28
CA GLN A 248 17.12 -0.48 -11.43
C GLN A 248 18.22 -1.15 -10.61
N GLY A 249 19.28 -0.41 -10.31
CA GLY A 249 20.35 -0.87 -9.44
C GLY A 249 21.21 0.28 -8.94
N GLU A 250 21.94 0.00 -7.87
CA GLU A 250 22.93 0.92 -7.31
C GLU A 250 24.32 0.58 -7.84
N ASN A 251 25.10 1.61 -8.18
CA ASN A 251 26.50 1.43 -8.51
C ASN A 251 27.31 1.44 -7.21
N THR A 252 28.13 0.42 -6.99
CA THR A 252 28.96 0.29 -5.78
C THR A 252 29.97 1.43 -5.62
N GLU A 253 30.32 2.13 -6.71
CA GLU A 253 31.25 3.26 -6.72
C GLU A 253 30.57 4.63 -6.45
N LEU A 254 29.25 4.73 -6.68
CA LEU A 254 28.46 5.97 -6.50
C LEU A 254 27.10 5.60 -5.89
N PRO A 255 27.05 5.24 -4.59
CA PRO A 255 25.85 4.71 -3.93
C PRO A 255 24.72 5.75 -3.79
N SER A 256 25.01 7.04 -3.90
CA SER A 256 24.00 8.11 -3.90
C SER A 256 23.28 8.27 -5.25
N ILE A 257 23.72 7.59 -6.31
CA ILE A 257 23.13 7.71 -7.65
C ILE A 257 22.41 6.43 -8.00
N LEU A 258 21.10 6.51 -8.24
CA LEU A 258 20.30 5.41 -8.74
C LEU A 258 20.54 5.26 -10.25
N TRP A 259 20.80 4.03 -10.69
CA TRP A 259 20.99 3.71 -12.10
C TRP A 259 19.84 2.86 -12.61
N GLU A 260 19.48 3.05 -13.87
CA GLU A 260 18.48 2.23 -14.56
C GLU A 260 19.03 1.77 -15.91
N ARG A 261 18.69 0.53 -16.30
CA ARG A 261 18.98 -0.02 -17.63
C ARG A 261 17.74 -0.74 -18.17
N PRO A 262 17.54 -0.81 -19.49
CA PRO A 262 16.48 -1.64 -20.04
C PRO A 262 16.85 -3.12 -19.92
N ARG A 263 15.88 -3.97 -19.60
CA ARG A 263 15.98 -5.43 -19.56
C ARG A 263 14.87 -6.06 -20.39
N CYS A 264 15.23 -7.01 -21.23
CA CYS A 264 14.25 -7.85 -21.93
C CYS A 264 13.71 -8.92 -20.98
N THR A 265 12.39 -8.96 -20.79
CA THR A 265 11.73 -9.97 -19.94
C THR A 265 11.80 -11.37 -20.57
N ASP A 266 11.80 -11.45 -21.89
CA ASP A 266 11.76 -12.73 -22.62
C ASP A 266 13.12 -13.43 -22.73
N CYS A 267 14.23 -12.68 -22.86
CA CYS A 267 15.56 -13.27 -23.05
C CYS A 267 16.62 -12.80 -22.04
N GLY A 268 16.29 -11.85 -21.16
CA GLY A 268 17.22 -11.33 -20.15
C GLY A 268 18.31 -10.40 -20.69
N TRP A 269 18.24 -9.97 -21.96
CA TRP A 269 19.15 -8.94 -22.48
C TRP A 269 19.09 -7.68 -21.61
N THR A 270 20.23 -7.07 -21.30
CA THR A 270 20.33 -5.82 -20.55
C THR A 270 21.06 -4.75 -21.36
N GLY A 271 20.51 -3.55 -21.42
CA GLY A 271 21.14 -2.40 -22.05
C GLY A 271 22.12 -1.66 -21.13
N ARG A 272 22.57 -0.50 -21.60
CA ARG A 272 23.50 0.37 -20.87
C ARG A 272 22.80 0.98 -19.65
N PRO A 273 23.40 0.92 -18.45
CA PRO A 273 22.88 1.65 -17.29
C PRO A 273 23.14 3.15 -17.45
N VAL A 274 22.14 3.95 -17.08
CA VAL A 274 22.22 5.40 -17.05
C VAL A 274 21.76 5.93 -15.69
N PRO A 275 22.38 7.02 -15.19
CA PRO A 275 22.00 7.59 -13.91
C PRO A 275 20.62 8.25 -14.04
N ILE A 276 19.71 7.94 -13.12
CA ILE A 276 18.34 8.43 -13.16
C ILE A 276 17.97 9.31 -11.97
N LEU A 277 18.65 9.18 -10.83
CA LEU A 277 18.41 9.98 -9.62
C LEU A 277 19.71 10.18 -8.84
N ASP A 278 19.94 11.39 -8.33
CA ASP A 278 20.94 11.68 -7.31
C ASP A 278 20.19 11.91 -5.99
N LEU A 279 20.32 10.96 -5.07
CA LEU A 279 19.65 10.95 -3.77
C LEU A 279 20.07 12.13 -2.89
N GLU A 280 21.22 12.77 -3.14
CA GLU A 280 21.67 13.96 -2.40
C GLU A 280 21.03 15.27 -2.88
N ASN A 281 20.61 15.33 -4.15
CA ASN A 281 20.03 16.53 -4.78
C ASN A 281 18.52 16.46 -5.01
N GLY A 282 17.89 15.29 -4.81
CA GLY A 282 16.43 15.16 -4.87
C GLY A 282 15.78 15.89 -3.70
N GLN A 283 14.99 16.94 -3.97
CA GLN A 283 14.19 17.57 -2.92
C GLN A 283 13.09 16.61 -2.45
N PRO A 284 13.04 16.24 -1.16
CA PRO A 284 11.88 15.55 -0.64
C PRO A 284 10.69 16.50 -0.68
N ILE A 285 9.53 16.01 -1.14
CA ILE A 285 8.23 16.74 -1.14
C ILE A 285 7.91 17.34 0.25
N ILE A 286 8.50 16.77 1.31
CA ILE A 286 8.41 17.27 2.68
C ILE A 286 9.82 17.35 3.28
N VAL A 287 10.32 18.57 3.47
CA VAL A 287 11.51 18.84 4.28
C VAL A 287 11.11 18.88 5.75
N ARG A 288 11.71 18.03 6.59
CA ARG A 288 11.50 18.03 8.05
C ARG A 288 12.77 18.57 8.72
N GLU A 289 12.65 19.65 9.47
CA GLU A 289 13.70 20.15 10.37
C GLU A 289 13.34 19.80 11.83
N GLY A 290 14.22 19.05 12.52
CA GLY A 290 14.05 18.65 13.93
C GLY A 290 14.73 17.31 14.27
N GLU A 291 14.97 17.03 15.55
CA GLU A 291 15.47 15.71 15.99
C GLU A 291 14.43 14.63 15.71
N SER A 292 14.84 13.54 15.06
CA SER A 292 13.99 12.36 14.87
C SER A 292 13.90 11.58 16.18
N SER A 293 12.71 11.49 16.78
CA SER A 293 12.41 10.46 17.77
C SER A 293 11.49 9.42 17.15
N ASP A 294 11.70 8.15 17.48
CA ASP A 294 10.81 7.04 17.11
C ASP A 294 9.48 7.07 17.90
N GLU A 295 9.26 8.11 18.70
CA GLU A 295 8.01 8.29 19.45
C GLU A 295 6.94 8.87 18.51
N CYS A 296 6.00 8.02 18.09
CA CYS A 296 4.73 8.49 17.54
C CYS A 296 4.04 9.41 18.57
N SER A 297 4.09 10.72 18.34
CA SER A 297 3.28 11.70 19.06
C SER A 297 1.83 11.59 18.62
N ILE A 298 1.11 10.61 19.16
CA ILE A 298 -0.35 10.66 19.18
C ILE A 298 -0.69 11.67 20.26
N MET A 299 -1.32 12.78 19.86
CA MET A 299 -1.78 13.78 20.81
C MET A 299 -2.86 13.18 21.72
N THR A 300 -2.48 12.76 22.92
CA THR A 300 -3.38 12.19 23.93
C THR A 300 -4.20 13.25 24.67
N VAL A 301 -3.84 14.53 24.51
CA VAL A 301 -4.52 15.67 25.14
C VAL A 301 -5.18 16.51 24.04
N PRO A 302 -6.51 16.74 24.10
CA PRO A 302 -7.20 17.63 23.16
C PRO A 302 -6.53 19.02 23.12
N LEU A 303 -6.37 19.58 21.92
CA LEU A 303 -5.90 20.95 21.73
C LEU A 303 -6.98 21.95 22.20
N ARG A 304 -6.98 22.19 23.52
CA ARG A 304 -7.67 23.24 24.30
C ARG A 304 -9.18 23.41 24.08
N THR A 305 -9.96 23.09 25.13
CA THR A 305 -11.25 23.74 25.38
C THR A 305 -11.02 25.24 25.65
N ILE A 306 -11.66 26.13 24.89
CA ILE A 306 -11.64 27.58 25.20
C ILE A 306 -12.40 27.78 26.51
N VAL A 307 -11.68 28.10 27.59
CA VAL A 307 -12.27 28.37 28.91
C VAL A 307 -12.57 29.86 29.01
N LYS A 308 -13.80 30.23 29.40
CA LYS A 308 -14.13 31.63 29.71
C LYS A 308 -13.49 32.02 31.06
N PRO A 309 -13.05 33.28 31.26
CA PRO A 309 -12.50 33.71 32.54
C PRO A 309 -13.51 33.48 33.69
N GLY A 310 -13.17 32.61 34.64
CA GLY A 310 -13.99 32.33 35.84
C GLY A 310 -14.53 30.90 35.96
N GLU A 311 -14.39 30.05 34.94
CA GLU A 311 -14.78 28.64 35.05
C GLU A 311 -13.70 27.80 35.77
N PRO A 312 -14.09 26.80 36.60
CA PRO A 312 -13.13 25.96 37.31
C PRO A 312 -12.31 25.09 36.35
N VAL A 313 -11.06 24.82 36.72
CA VAL A 313 -10.11 23.99 35.95
C VAL A 313 -10.70 22.61 35.67
N ILE A 314 -10.75 22.23 34.40
CA ILE A 314 -11.22 20.92 33.94
C ILE A 314 -10.33 19.84 34.56
N LYS A 315 -10.94 18.84 35.21
CA LYS A 315 -10.21 17.66 35.70
C LYS A 315 -9.70 16.87 34.49
N PRO A 316 -8.45 16.38 34.48
CA PRO A 316 -7.93 15.55 33.39
C PRO A 316 -8.87 14.37 33.13
N LEU A 317 -9.10 14.07 31.85
CA LEU A 317 -9.72 12.81 31.45
C LEU A 317 -8.85 11.66 31.98
N LYS A 318 -9.47 10.58 32.46
CA LYS A 318 -8.75 9.34 32.76
C LYS A 318 -8.02 8.91 31.50
N GLU A 319 -6.74 8.55 31.65
CA GLU A 319 -5.90 8.07 30.56
C GLU A 319 -6.63 6.99 29.75
N PRO A 320 -6.85 7.18 28.44
CA PRO A 320 -7.20 6.08 27.56
C PRO A 320 -5.98 5.17 27.44
N GLU A 321 -6.16 3.86 27.63
CA GLU A 321 -5.11 2.86 27.43
C GLU A 321 -4.58 2.99 25.99
N ALA A 322 -3.41 3.59 25.85
CA ALA A 322 -2.77 3.84 24.57
C ALA A 322 -2.02 2.57 24.14
N GLY A 323 -2.67 1.78 23.28
CA GLY A 323 -2.03 0.77 22.45
C GLY A 323 -2.76 0.66 21.12
N PRO A 324 -2.06 0.41 19.98
CA PRO A 324 -2.75 -0.03 18.78
C PRO A 324 -3.61 -1.26 19.11
N PRO A 325 -4.77 -1.47 18.47
CA PRO A 325 -5.59 -2.66 18.69
C PRO A 325 -4.77 -3.89 18.27
N GLU A 326 -4.06 -4.49 19.22
CA GLU A 326 -3.42 -5.77 18.98
C GLU A 326 -4.51 -6.77 18.64
N HIS A 327 -4.33 -7.49 17.52
CA HIS A 327 -5.28 -8.51 17.09
C HIS A 327 -5.53 -9.49 18.23
N THR A 328 -6.66 -9.39 18.91
CA THR A 328 -7.05 -10.29 20.01
C THR A 328 -7.56 -11.64 19.51
N VAL A 329 -7.44 -11.91 18.20
CA VAL A 329 -7.97 -13.13 17.57
C VAL A 329 -6.91 -13.82 16.72
N TYR A 330 -6.69 -15.10 17.04
CA TYR A 330 -5.73 -15.99 16.42
C TYR A 330 -6.46 -17.10 15.65
N PHE A 331 -6.04 -17.33 14.40
CA PHE A 331 -6.52 -18.43 13.57
C PHE A 331 -5.53 -19.60 13.60
N ALA A 332 -5.97 -20.70 14.21
CA ALA A 332 -5.24 -21.95 14.30
C ALA A 332 -5.74 -22.94 13.25
N TYR A 333 -4.84 -23.52 12.47
CA TYR A 333 -5.17 -24.53 11.45
C TYR A 333 -4.37 -25.84 11.60
N GLY A 334 -3.52 -25.92 12.64
CA GLY A 334 -2.65 -27.06 12.93
C GLY A 334 -2.86 -27.58 14.36
N SER A 335 -1.78 -27.99 15.03
CA SER A 335 -1.90 -28.55 16.38
C SER A 335 -2.47 -27.60 17.43
N ASN A 336 -2.36 -26.29 17.20
CA ASN A 336 -2.96 -25.26 18.06
C ASN A 336 -4.49 -25.18 17.93
N MET A 337 -5.11 -25.96 17.03
CA MET A 337 -6.57 -26.15 17.06
C MET A 337 -7.02 -26.87 18.33
N SER A 338 -6.15 -27.63 19.00
CA SER A 338 -6.49 -28.22 20.30
C SER A 338 -6.40 -27.16 21.39
N THR A 339 -7.52 -26.90 22.08
CA THR A 339 -7.59 -25.84 23.11
C THR A 339 -6.57 -26.06 24.22
N ALA A 340 -6.42 -27.30 24.69
CA ALA A 340 -5.49 -27.61 25.78
C ALA A 340 -4.04 -27.37 25.40
N ARG A 341 -3.65 -27.76 24.19
CA ARG A 341 -2.32 -27.50 23.66
C ARG A 341 -2.05 -26.00 23.54
N LEU A 342 -3.05 -25.24 23.11
CA LEU A 342 -2.94 -23.79 23.03
C LEU A 342 -2.84 -23.15 24.43
N ARG A 343 -3.60 -23.64 25.41
CA ARG A 343 -3.60 -23.15 26.80
C ARG A 343 -2.30 -23.36 27.55
N GLU A 344 -1.48 -24.35 27.19
CA GLU A 344 -0.12 -24.47 27.74
C GLU A 344 0.74 -23.22 27.42
N ARG A 345 0.41 -22.50 26.34
CA ARG A 345 1.14 -21.32 25.85
C ARG A 345 0.38 -20.03 26.15
N MET A 346 -0.94 -20.06 26.00
CA MET A 346 -1.88 -18.96 26.23
C MET A 346 -3.02 -19.40 27.17
N PRO A 347 -2.79 -19.41 28.49
CA PRO A 347 -3.76 -19.88 29.48
C PRO A 347 -5.15 -19.27 29.37
N ARG A 348 -5.26 -18.02 28.90
CA ARG A 348 -6.53 -17.29 28.81
C ARG A 348 -7.22 -17.42 27.45
N CYS A 349 -6.76 -18.30 26.56
CA CYS A 349 -7.39 -18.41 25.26
C CYS A 349 -8.78 -19.05 25.33
N GLU A 350 -9.74 -18.49 24.59
CA GLU A 350 -11.10 -19.02 24.45
C GLU A 350 -11.44 -19.28 22.98
N PRO A 351 -12.03 -20.43 22.65
CA PRO A 351 -12.47 -20.71 21.29
C PRO A 351 -13.68 -19.84 20.93
N ILE A 352 -13.60 -19.16 19.79
CA ILE A 352 -14.67 -18.31 19.24
C ILE A 352 -15.55 -19.14 18.29
N GLY A 353 -14.95 -19.96 17.42
CA GLY A 353 -15.65 -20.75 16.42
C GLY A 353 -14.79 -21.15 15.23
N ILE A 354 -15.41 -21.80 14.24
CA ILE A 354 -14.73 -22.25 13.02
C ILE A 354 -14.64 -21.09 12.02
N ALA A 355 -13.53 -21.01 11.29
CA ALA A 355 -13.40 -20.11 10.16
C ALA A 355 -12.65 -20.74 8.99
N THR A 356 -12.87 -20.18 7.81
CA THR A 356 -12.29 -20.62 6.55
C THR A 356 -11.32 -19.57 6.02
N LEU A 357 -10.09 -19.98 5.73
CA LEU A 357 -9.08 -19.18 5.06
C LEU A 357 -9.09 -19.53 3.56
N PRO A 358 -9.64 -18.68 2.67
CA PRO A 358 -9.63 -18.92 1.23
C PRO A 358 -8.23 -18.71 0.64
N GLY A 359 -7.95 -19.32 -0.51
CA GLY A 359 -6.71 -19.10 -1.26
C GLY A 359 -5.53 -20.01 -0.86
N HIS A 360 -5.76 -20.95 0.06
CA HIS A 360 -4.71 -21.71 0.74
C HIS A 360 -5.07 -23.19 0.86
N THR A 361 -4.07 -24.07 0.88
CA THR A 361 -4.20 -25.52 1.15
C THR A 361 -3.40 -25.91 2.39
N LEU A 362 -3.97 -26.78 3.22
CA LEU A 362 -3.28 -27.35 4.37
C LEU A 362 -2.23 -28.38 3.91
N ARG A 363 -0.97 -28.19 4.30
CA ARG A 363 0.16 -29.09 4.01
C ARG A 363 0.97 -29.40 5.26
N PHE A 364 1.58 -30.58 5.34
CA PHE A 364 2.41 -31.03 6.49
C PHE A 364 3.91 -30.99 6.16
N HIS A 365 4.35 -29.94 5.49
CA HIS A 365 5.70 -29.82 4.93
C HIS A 365 6.59 -28.80 5.64
N LYS A 366 6.13 -28.20 6.75
CA LYS A 366 6.96 -27.22 7.47
C LYS A 366 8.00 -27.95 8.31
N ARG A 367 9.29 -27.76 8.00
CA ARG A 367 10.41 -28.35 8.72
C ARG A 367 10.49 -27.85 10.16
N SER A 368 10.46 -28.79 11.10
CA SER A 368 10.63 -28.53 12.52
C SER A 368 12.04 -28.94 12.98
N ILE A 369 12.46 -28.40 14.13
CA ILE A 369 13.76 -28.71 14.76
C ILE A 369 13.85 -30.20 15.13
N ASP A 370 12.70 -30.85 15.36
CA ASP A 370 12.60 -32.28 15.64
C ASP A 370 12.70 -33.19 14.39
N GLY A 371 12.91 -32.61 13.20
CA GLY A 371 13.03 -33.33 11.93
C GLY A 371 11.70 -33.73 11.28
N SER A 372 10.55 -33.42 11.90
CA SER A 372 9.24 -33.73 11.33
C SER A 372 8.62 -32.58 10.53
N GLY A 373 7.63 -32.92 9.71
CA GLY A 373 6.76 -31.95 9.05
C GLY A 373 5.64 -31.45 9.96
N LYS A 374 5.40 -30.13 9.97
CA LYS A 374 4.30 -29.47 10.69
C LYS A 374 3.35 -28.79 9.71
N CYS A 375 2.16 -28.41 10.18
CA CYS A 375 1.12 -27.81 9.34
C CYS A 375 1.56 -26.46 8.77
N ASN A 376 1.22 -26.20 7.51
CA ASN A 376 1.34 -24.91 6.86
C ASN A 376 0.06 -24.64 6.06
N ALA A 377 -0.46 -23.41 6.12
CA ALA A 377 -1.46 -22.93 5.19
C ALA A 377 -0.75 -22.40 3.94
N PHE A 378 -0.43 -23.29 3.01
CA PHE A 378 0.34 -22.97 1.81
C PHE A 378 -0.56 -22.27 0.78
N LYS A 379 -0.10 -21.14 0.23
CA LYS A 379 -0.86 -20.38 -0.77
C LYS A 379 -0.92 -21.15 -2.08
N SER A 380 -2.11 -21.56 -2.52
CA SER A 380 -2.31 -22.50 -3.64
C SER A 380 -3.27 -22.01 -4.73
N GLY A 381 -3.99 -20.90 -4.51
CA GLY A 381 -4.91 -20.31 -5.49
C GLY A 381 -6.35 -20.24 -4.97
N TYR A 382 -7.23 -19.53 -5.69
CA TYR A 382 -8.56 -19.10 -5.21
C TYR A 382 -9.58 -20.22 -4.96
N GLU A 383 -9.36 -21.43 -5.47
CA GLU A 383 -10.31 -22.55 -5.34
C GLU A 383 -10.10 -23.39 -4.07
N ASP A 384 -8.96 -23.25 -3.41
CA ASP A 384 -8.63 -23.99 -2.19
C ASP A 384 -8.91 -23.17 -0.93
N SER A 385 -9.25 -23.88 0.16
CA SER A 385 -9.43 -23.26 1.46
C SER A 385 -8.92 -24.12 2.61
N VAL A 386 -8.46 -23.45 3.68
CA VAL A 386 -8.06 -24.07 4.93
C VAL A 386 -9.10 -23.77 5.99
N LEU A 387 -9.69 -24.82 6.58
CA LEU A 387 -10.54 -24.68 7.75
C LEU A 387 -9.68 -24.74 9.01
N GLY A 388 -10.02 -23.88 9.97
CA GLY A 388 -9.35 -23.79 11.26
C GLY A 388 -10.27 -23.20 12.33
N VAL A 389 -9.70 -22.97 13.50
CA VAL A 389 -10.40 -22.50 14.70
C VAL A 389 -9.91 -21.11 15.07
N LEU A 390 -10.85 -20.21 15.36
CA LEU A 390 -10.58 -18.90 15.90
C LEU A 390 -10.52 -18.96 17.42
N PHE A 391 -9.47 -18.40 18.00
CA PHE A 391 -9.31 -18.22 19.44
C PHE A 391 -9.19 -16.74 19.76
N SER A 392 -9.89 -16.28 20.80
CA SER A 392 -9.55 -15.02 21.45
C SER A 392 -8.36 -15.25 22.38
N PHE A 393 -7.50 -14.25 22.53
CA PHE A 393 -6.38 -14.29 23.47
C PHE A 393 -6.08 -12.92 24.07
N ASP A 394 -5.45 -12.92 25.25
CA ASP A 394 -4.96 -11.73 25.94
C ASP A 394 -3.66 -11.26 25.25
N PRO A 395 -3.57 -10.01 24.75
CA PRO A 395 -2.39 -9.53 24.03
C PRO A 395 -1.07 -9.71 24.82
N ALA A 396 -1.11 -9.66 26.16
CA ALA A 396 0.07 -9.91 27.00
C ALA A 396 0.64 -11.35 26.86
N GLU A 397 -0.16 -12.31 26.39
CA GLU A 397 0.24 -13.70 26.18
C GLU A 397 0.87 -13.94 24.79
N ARG A 398 0.76 -12.97 23.88
CA ARG A 398 1.29 -13.06 22.50
C ARG A 398 2.76 -13.45 22.44
N ASN A 399 3.59 -12.79 23.26
CA ASN A 399 5.03 -13.05 23.31
C ASN A 399 5.38 -14.50 23.66
N LYS A 400 4.52 -15.21 24.41
CA LYS A 400 4.72 -16.64 24.71
C LYS A 400 4.41 -17.51 23.50
N LEU A 401 3.38 -17.15 22.72
CA LEU A 401 3.03 -17.82 21.48
C LEU A 401 4.10 -17.62 20.41
N ASP A 402 4.58 -16.38 20.22
CA ASP A 402 5.65 -16.07 19.24
C ASP A 402 6.92 -16.90 19.50
N LYS A 403 7.31 -17.03 20.78
CA LYS A 403 8.43 -17.89 21.19
C LYS A 403 8.16 -19.37 20.94
N ALA A 404 6.92 -19.84 21.14
CA ALA A 404 6.56 -21.23 20.94
C ALA A 404 6.47 -21.63 19.46
N GLU A 405 6.05 -20.71 18.58
CA GLU A 405 6.02 -20.92 17.13
C GLU A 405 7.40 -20.72 16.47
N GLY A 406 8.33 -20.06 17.17
CA GLY A 406 9.67 -19.80 16.67
C GLY A 406 9.66 -18.75 15.56
N VAL A 407 8.98 -17.63 15.82
CA VAL A 407 8.94 -16.49 14.89
C VAL A 407 10.37 -16.04 14.57
N GLY A 408 10.72 -16.02 13.28
CA GLY A 408 12.09 -15.74 12.81
C GLY A 408 13.01 -16.98 12.68
N SER A 409 12.52 -18.18 12.98
CA SER A 409 13.26 -19.45 12.81
C SER A 409 12.40 -20.58 12.20
N GLY A 410 11.33 -20.20 11.47
CA GLY A 410 10.59 -21.12 10.61
C GLY A 410 9.12 -20.75 10.33
N TYR A 411 8.52 -19.89 11.16
CA TYR A 411 7.24 -19.23 10.85
C TYR A 411 7.40 -17.71 10.88
N VAL A 412 6.55 -17.02 10.12
CA VAL A 412 6.33 -15.57 10.22
C VAL A 412 4.89 -15.31 10.65
N HIS A 413 4.67 -14.25 11.41
CA HIS A 413 3.32 -13.78 11.69
C HIS A 413 2.71 -13.22 10.39
N ALA A 414 1.45 -13.52 10.15
CA ALA A 414 0.70 -13.02 9.01
C ALA A 414 -0.69 -12.61 9.46
N THR A 415 -1.18 -11.49 8.95
CA THR A 415 -2.60 -11.11 9.10
C THR A 415 -3.35 -11.61 7.89
N VAL A 416 -4.28 -12.54 8.10
CA VAL A 416 -5.08 -13.16 7.04
C VAL A 416 -6.56 -12.83 7.21
N THR A 417 -7.29 -12.75 6.10
CA THR A 417 -8.76 -12.60 6.13
C THR A 417 -9.40 -13.97 6.11
N VAL A 418 -10.09 -14.33 7.18
CA VAL A 418 -10.90 -15.56 7.26
C VAL A 418 -12.38 -15.25 7.15
N ILE A 419 -13.18 -16.27 6.85
CA ILE A 419 -14.64 -16.19 6.72
C ILE A 419 -15.25 -17.12 7.77
N ASN A 420 -16.09 -16.59 8.67
CA ASN A 420 -16.77 -17.41 9.67
C ASN A 420 -17.97 -18.18 9.05
N GLU A 421 -18.64 -19.02 9.84
CA GLU A 421 -19.81 -19.80 9.38
C GLU A 421 -21.01 -18.95 8.93
N LYS A 422 -21.10 -17.68 9.37
CA LYS A 422 -22.15 -16.74 8.98
C LYS A 422 -21.85 -16.00 7.68
N GLY A 423 -20.64 -16.17 7.13
CA GLY A 423 -20.15 -15.46 5.95
C GLY A 423 -19.41 -14.16 6.27
N ASP A 424 -19.26 -13.80 7.54
CA ASP A 424 -18.56 -12.57 7.95
C ASP A 424 -17.06 -12.75 7.76
N ARG A 425 -16.43 -11.75 7.14
CA ARG A 425 -14.99 -11.73 6.89
C ARG A 425 -14.29 -11.02 8.05
N ARG A 426 -13.18 -11.58 8.54
CA ARG A 426 -12.40 -10.98 9.64
C ARG A 426 -10.91 -11.13 9.41
N LYS A 427 -10.15 -10.04 9.61
CA LYS A 427 -8.68 -10.08 9.65
C LYS A 427 -8.20 -10.58 11.00
N VAL A 428 -7.38 -11.62 10.99
CA VAL A 428 -6.93 -12.33 12.18
C VAL A 428 -5.44 -12.67 12.08
N LEU A 429 -4.79 -12.80 13.24
CA LEU A 429 -3.40 -13.25 13.31
C LEU A 429 -3.32 -14.74 12.96
N THR A 430 -2.34 -15.13 12.15
CA THR A 430 -1.95 -16.52 11.97
C THR A 430 -0.42 -16.61 11.76
N TYR A 431 0.10 -17.83 11.66
CA TYR A 431 1.51 -18.07 11.37
C TYR A 431 1.63 -18.82 10.05
N LEU A 432 2.52 -18.41 9.15
CA LEU A 432 2.77 -19.06 7.87
C LEU A 432 4.23 -19.49 7.77
N ALA A 433 4.49 -20.66 7.19
CA ALA A 433 5.86 -21.16 7.06
C ALA A 433 6.62 -20.31 6.03
N THR A 434 7.88 -19.99 6.32
CA THR A 434 8.76 -19.33 5.34
C THR A 434 9.28 -20.34 4.32
N THR A 435 9.55 -19.89 3.10
CA THR A 435 10.01 -20.73 1.98
C THR A 435 11.22 -21.59 2.33
N ASP A 436 12.16 -21.06 3.12
CA ASP A 436 13.40 -21.74 3.50
C ASP A 436 13.18 -22.93 4.47
N TYR A 437 11.98 -23.04 5.05
CA TYR A 437 11.59 -24.07 6.01
C TYR A 437 10.48 -24.99 5.48
N ILE A 438 10.26 -25.01 4.17
CA ILE A 438 9.33 -25.92 3.50
C ILE A 438 10.11 -27.07 2.87
N ASP A 439 9.65 -28.30 3.13
CA ASP A 439 10.18 -29.52 2.54
C ASP A 439 9.04 -30.54 2.38
N ASP A 440 8.61 -30.74 1.13
CA ASP A 440 7.49 -31.62 0.77
C ASP A 440 7.78 -33.11 1.00
N THR A 441 9.03 -33.49 1.28
CA THR A 441 9.40 -34.88 1.59
C THR A 441 9.13 -35.25 3.06
N LEU A 442 8.90 -34.25 3.92
CA LEU A 442 8.69 -34.46 5.34
C LEU A 442 7.30 -35.04 5.64
N LYS A 443 7.25 -35.85 6.70
CA LYS A 443 6.00 -36.38 7.26
C LYS A 443 5.83 -35.91 8.71
N PRO A 444 4.60 -35.68 9.16
CA PRO A 444 4.35 -35.39 10.57
C PRO A 444 4.60 -36.62 11.44
N TYR A 445 5.00 -36.40 12.69
CA TYR A 445 4.97 -37.47 13.68
C TYR A 445 3.53 -37.83 14.04
N ASP A 446 3.31 -39.10 14.40
CA ASP A 446 2.04 -39.66 14.84
C ASP A 446 1.36 -38.81 15.91
N TRP A 447 2.07 -38.50 17.00
CA TRP A 447 1.55 -37.67 18.09
C TRP A 447 1.17 -36.26 17.63
N TYR A 448 1.88 -35.70 16.63
CA TYR A 448 1.57 -34.36 16.13
C TYR A 448 0.27 -34.39 15.33
N LYS A 449 0.11 -35.36 14.44
CA LYS A 449 -1.13 -35.57 13.68
C LYS A 449 -2.30 -35.80 14.64
N ASP A 450 -2.11 -36.56 15.71
CA ASP A 450 -3.15 -36.81 16.72
C ASP A 450 -3.68 -35.50 17.34
N PHE A 451 -2.81 -34.51 17.61
CA PHE A 451 -3.26 -33.19 18.09
C PHE A 451 -4.09 -32.43 17.07
N VAL A 452 -3.71 -32.49 15.78
CA VAL A 452 -4.45 -31.81 14.71
C VAL A 452 -5.83 -32.44 14.55
N VAL A 453 -5.91 -33.78 14.57
CA VAL A 453 -7.18 -34.51 14.52
C VAL A 453 -8.02 -34.26 15.76
N ALA A 454 -7.41 -34.25 16.95
CA ALA A 454 -8.11 -33.98 18.21
C ALA A 454 -8.71 -32.58 18.23
N GLY A 455 -7.94 -31.54 17.88
CA GLY A 455 -8.44 -30.17 17.80
C GLY A 455 -9.52 -29.97 16.73
N ALA A 456 -9.37 -30.62 15.58
CA ALA A 456 -10.40 -30.59 14.54
C ALA A 456 -11.73 -31.22 15.01
N LYS A 457 -11.66 -32.35 15.75
CA LYS A 457 -12.84 -33.03 16.31
C LYS A 457 -13.44 -32.25 17.50
N GLU A 458 -12.59 -31.69 18.36
CA GLU A 458 -12.99 -30.87 19.52
C GLU A 458 -13.90 -29.71 19.10
N HIS A 459 -13.57 -29.05 17.99
CA HIS A 459 -14.30 -27.89 17.48
C HIS A 459 -15.26 -28.22 16.32
N ASN A 460 -15.57 -29.50 16.09
CA ASN A 460 -16.53 -29.96 15.08
C ASN A 460 -16.25 -29.47 13.63
N LEU A 461 -14.98 -29.49 13.21
CA LEU A 461 -14.65 -29.25 11.80
C LEU A 461 -15.36 -30.29 10.89
N PRO A 462 -15.80 -29.91 9.67
CA PRO A 462 -16.50 -30.81 8.76
C PRO A 462 -15.75 -32.13 8.54
N ALA A 463 -16.44 -33.26 8.75
CA ALA A 463 -15.85 -34.60 8.68
C ALA A 463 -15.17 -34.88 7.33
N ASP A 464 -15.76 -34.41 6.24
CA ASP A 464 -15.19 -34.55 4.89
C ASP A 464 -13.84 -33.81 4.75
N TYR A 465 -13.71 -32.64 5.36
CA TYR A 465 -12.45 -31.88 5.37
C TYR A 465 -11.38 -32.59 6.21
N VAL A 466 -11.76 -33.07 7.39
CA VAL A 466 -10.85 -33.81 8.30
C VAL A 466 -10.36 -35.09 7.62
N GLY A 467 -11.26 -35.87 7.01
CA GLY A 467 -10.92 -37.08 6.28
C GLY A 467 -9.98 -36.83 5.11
N LYS A 468 -10.28 -35.80 4.29
CA LYS A 468 -9.54 -35.51 3.06
C LYS A 468 -8.15 -34.89 3.31
N TYR A 469 -8.02 -33.96 4.25
CA TYR A 469 -6.81 -33.14 4.39
C TYR A 469 -5.97 -33.42 5.64
N ILE A 470 -6.53 -34.11 6.65
CA ILE A 470 -5.83 -34.37 7.92
C ILE A 470 -5.62 -35.88 8.11
N GLU A 471 -6.67 -36.69 8.10
CA GLU A 471 -6.58 -38.13 8.37
C GLU A 471 -5.90 -38.91 7.24
N SER A 472 -6.01 -38.47 5.98
CA SER A 472 -5.37 -39.08 4.81
C SER A 472 -3.84 -38.96 4.80
N VAL A 473 -3.26 -38.04 5.59
CA VAL A 473 -1.82 -37.76 5.60
C VAL A 473 -1.06 -38.88 6.31
N GLU A 474 -0.06 -39.46 5.66
CA GLU A 474 0.81 -40.47 6.30
C GLU A 474 1.65 -39.86 7.42
N ALA A 475 1.61 -40.46 8.61
CA ALA A 475 2.43 -40.06 9.75
C ALA A 475 3.49 -41.12 10.07
N VAL A 476 4.61 -40.68 10.64
CA VAL A 476 5.71 -41.56 11.06
C VAL A 476 5.81 -41.61 12.59
N ALA A 477 6.25 -42.73 13.14
CA ALA A 477 6.47 -42.83 14.58
C ALA A 477 7.64 -41.91 14.99
N ASP A 478 7.50 -41.21 16.11
CA ASP A 478 8.58 -40.38 16.66
C ASP A 478 9.76 -41.28 17.13
N PRO A 479 10.99 -41.10 16.61
CA PRO A 479 12.17 -41.84 17.07
C PRO A 479 12.51 -41.61 18.55
N ASN A 480 12.01 -40.52 19.15
CA ASN A 480 12.17 -40.21 20.56
C ASN A 480 10.90 -40.59 21.34
N GLU A 481 10.88 -41.82 21.88
CA GLU A 481 9.76 -42.34 22.65
C GLU A 481 9.40 -41.49 23.88
N ALA A 482 10.39 -40.90 24.56
CA ALA A 482 10.13 -40.05 25.73
C ALA A 482 9.36 -38.78 25.36
N ARG A 483 9.68 -38.16 24.21
CA ARG A 483 8.93 -37.01 23.68
C ARG A 483 7.52 -37.42 23.26
N GLY A 484 7.40 -38.53 22.51
CA GLY A 484 6.11 -39.05 22.08
C GLY A 484 5.18 -39.32 23.26
N ASN A 485 5.67 -39.98 24.31
CA ASN A 485 4.88 -40.30 25.50
C ASN A 485 4.45 -39.05 26.27
N LYS A 486 5.33 -38.06 26.42
CA LYS A 486 4.97 -36.77 27.05
C LYS A 486 3.85 -36.06 26.28
N GLN A 487 3.93 -36.05 24.95
CA GLN A 487 2.94 -35.41 24.09
C GLN A 487 1.60 -36.17 24.09
N ARG A 488 1.64 -37.51 24.08
CA ARG A 488 0.42 -38.34 24.23
C ARG A 488 -0.24 -38.18 25.59
N ALA A 489 0.53 -38.03 26.67
CA ALA A 489 -0.03 -37.81 28.00
C ALA A 489 -0.85 -36.50 28.08
N ILE A 490 -0.39 -35.44 27.41
CA ILE A 490 -1.15 -34.19 27.26
C ILE A 490 -2.46 -34.45 26.51
N LEU A 491 -2.45 -35.36 25.54
CA LEU A 491 -3.61 -35.72 24.72
C LEU A 491 -4.60 -36.65 25.46
N GLU A 492 -4.13 -37.52 26.35
CA GLU A 492 -4.97 -38.44 27.14
C GLU A 492 -5.74 -37.75 28.27
N VAL A 493 -5.19 -36.68 28.84
CA VAL A 493 -5.92 -35.80 29.78
C VAL A 493 -7.16 -35.16 29.11
N LEU A 494 -7.27 -35.21 27.77
CA LEU A 494 -8.36 -34.62 26.97
C LEU A 494 -9.53 -35.58 26.68
N ARG A 495 -9.42 -36.87 27.02
CA ARG A 495 -10.48 -37.87 26.77
C ARG A 495 -11.38 -38.15 27.99
N GLN A 496 -11.07 -37.57 29.14
CA GLN A 496 -11.94 -37.53 30.32
C GLN A 496 -12.67 -36.19 30.38
#